data_AF-A0A811TDL1-F1
#
_entry.id   AF-A0A811TDL1-F1
#
_cell.length_a   1.000
_cell.length_b   1.000
_cell.length_c   1.000
_cell.angle_alpha   90.00
_cell.angle_beta   90.00
_cell.angle_gamma   90.00
#
_symmetry.space_group_name_H-M   'P 1'
#
loop_
_entity.id
_entity.type
_entity.pdbx_description
1 polymer ?
#
loop_
_entity_poly.entity_id
_entity_poly.type
_entity_poly.pdbx_seq_one_letter_code
_entity_poly.pdbx_strand_id
1 'polypeptide(L)' 'MLEITVHEIKEKCPVYKTGDKMMIDDPEIVPEGTGALCTHAFSALLHYVLILEHDWCLAKLGLTTPEDPDHAYM' A
#
# COMPACT_ATOMS: atom_id res chain seq x y z
N MET A 1 -7.34 4.86 0.64
CA MET A 1 -6.50 5.26 -0.50
C MET A 1 -5.12 5.79 -0.11
N LEU A 2 -4.08 5.07 -0.52
CA LEU A 2 -2.65 5.39 -0.41
C LEU A 2 -2.06 5.73 -1.80
N GLU A 3 -1.33 6.85 -1.90
CA GLU A 3 -0.55 7.23 -3.10
C GLU A 3 0.94 7.03 -2.83
N ILE A 4 1.61 6.20 -3.63
CA ILE A 4 3.06 5.97 -3.55
C ILE A 4 3.70 6.49 -4.84
N THR A 5 4.73 7.34 -4.70
CA THR A 5 5.47 7.90 -5.83
C THR A 5 6.92 7.41 -5.82
N VAL A 6 7.43 6.99 -6.98
CA VAL A 6 8.85 6.64 -7.14
C VAL A 6 9.70 7.89 -6.98
N HIS A 7 10.39 8.01 -5.84
CA HIS A 7 11.22 9.17 -5.52
C HIS A 7 12.57 9.15 -6.23
N GLU A 8 13.26 8.01 -6.23
CA GLU A 8 14.57 7.82 -6.86
C GLU A 8 14.77 6.39 -7.33
N ILE A 9 15.61 6.20 -8.34
CA ILE A 9 16.09 4.89 -8.79
C ILE A 9 17.60 4.88 -8.57
N LYS A 10 18.06 4.11 -7.58
CA LYS A 10 19.49 4.06 -7.20
C LYS A 10 20.37 3.37 -8.23
N GLU A 11 19.82 2.35 -8.88
CA GLU A 11 20.54 1.54 -9.87
C GLU A 11 19.74 1.51 -11.17
N LYS A 12 19.21 0.34 -11.55
CA LYS A 12 18.40 0.16 -12.75
C LYS A 12 17.09 -0.52 -12.39
N CYS A 13 15.97 0.12 -12.73
CA CYS A 13 14.66 -0.51 -12.75
C CYS A 13 14.19 -0.64 -14.21
N PRO A 14 13.83 -1.84 -14.71
CA PRO A 14 13.30 -1.99 -16.06
C PRO A 14 11.82 -1.60 -16.19
N VAL A 15 11.13 -1.39 -15.07
CA VAL A 15 9.68 -1.11 -15.03
C VAL A 15 9.40 0.35 -14.70
N TYR A 16 9.98 0.85 -13.59
CA TYR A 16 9.69 2.20 -13.09
C TYR A 16 10.62 3.28 -13.63
N LYS A 17 10.10 4.50 -13.58
CA LYS A 17 10.78 5.78 -13.72
C LYS A 17 10.50 6.66 -12.50
N THR A 18 11.38 7.59 -12.20
CA THR A 18 11.13 8.63 -11.18
C THR A 18 9.84 9.37 -11.50
N GLY A 19 8.98 9.52 -10.50
CA GLY A 19 7.67 10.15 -10.62
C GLY A 19 6.52 9.20 -10.99
N ASP A 20 6.79 7.94 -11.35
CA ASP A 20 5.73 6.94 -11.52
C ASP A 20 4.94 6.78 -10.22
N LYS A 21 3.63 6.57 -10.36
CA LYS A 21 2.69 6.46 -9.24
C LYS A 21 2.07 5.07 -9.15
N MET A 22 1.82 4.64 -7.92
CA MET A 22 0.98 3.51 -7.57
C MET A 22 -0.10 4.00 -6.62
N MET A 23 -1.35 3.75 -7.01
CA MET A 23 -2.54 4.11 -6.24
C MET A 23 -3.17 2.84 -5.71
N ILE A 24 -3.33 2.78 -4.40
CA ILE A 24 -3.88 1.63 -3.69
C ILE A 24 -5.08 2.11 -2.88
N ASP A 25 -6.17 1.37 -2.93
CA ASP A 25 -7.32 1.53 -2.04
C ASP A 25 -7.58 0.16 -1.46
N ASP A 26 -6.96 -0.15 -0.33
CA ASP A 26 -6.84 -1.51 0.18
C ASP A 26 -8.20 -2.23 0.22
N PRO A 27 -8.30 -3.45 -0.33
CA PRO A 27 -7.21 -4.31 -0.83
C PRO A 27 -6.91 -4.17 -2.35
N GLU A 28 -7.46 -3.16 -3.01
CA GLU A 28 -7.45 -3.01 -4.46
C GLU A 28 -6.33 -2.09 -4.96
N ILE A 29 -5.82 -2.39 -6.16
CA ILE A 29 -5.00 -1.44 -6.92
C ILE A 29 -5.93 -0.63 -7.81
N VAL A 30 -5.80 0.69 -7.81
CA VAL A 30 -6.60 1.58 -8.65
C VAL A 30 -5.92 1.71 -10.03
N PRO A 31 -6.42 1.06 -11.10
CA PRO A 31 -5.71 0.99 -12.37
C PRO A 31 -5.62 2.35 -13.09
N GLU A 32 -6.65 3.20 -12.95
CA GLU A 32 -6.73 4.48 -13.66
C GLU A 32 -5.69 5.49 -13.14
N GLY A 33 -5.26 5.35 -11.88
CA GLY A 33 -4.27 6.23 -11.24
C GLY A 33 -2.88 5.59 -11.10
N THR A 34 -2.76 4.31 -11.40
CA THR A 34 -1.50 3.56 -11.28
C THR A 34 -0.82 3.48 -12.64
N GLY A 35 0.47 3.83 -12.67
CA GLY A 35 1.31 3.63 -13.85
C GLY A 35 1.69 2.16 -14.02
N ALA A 36 2.97 1.89 -14.24
CA ALA A 36 3.45 0.51 -14.25
C ALA A 36 3.35 -0.10 -12.84
N LEU A 37 3.11 -1.42 -12.76
CA LEU A 37 3.15 -2.15 -11.49
C LEU A 37 4.33 -3.15 -11.53
N CYS A 38 5.40 -2.84 -10.81
CA CYS A 38 6.54 -3.76 -10.68
C CYS A 38 6.28 -4.76 -9.54
N THR A 39 6.23 -6.05 -9.87
CA THR A 39 6.01 -7.12 -8.89
C THR A 39 7.11 -7.18 -7.82
N HIS A 40 8.36 -6.82 -8.15
CA HIS A 40 9.46 -6.75 -7.18
C HIS A 40 9.23 -5.68 -6.10
N ALA A 41 8.78 -4.49 -6.50
CA ALA A 41 8.52 -3.42 -5.55
C ALA A 41 7.23 -3.68 -4.78
N PHE A 42 6.19 -4.13 -5.48
CA PHE A 42 4.88 -4.40 -4.87
C PHE A 42 4.98 -5.49 -3.79
N SER A 43 5.73 -6.57 -4.02
CA SER A 43 5.93 -7.61 -2.99
C SER A 43 6.60 -7.09 -1.71
N ALA A 44 7.50 -6.11 -1.84
CA ALA A 44 8.17 -5.49 -0.69
C ALA A 44 7.26 -4.51 0.05
N LEU A 45 6.42 -3.77 -0.70
CA LEU A 45 5.50 -2.78 -0.15
C LEU A 45 4.22 -3.38 0.44
N LEU A 46 3.79 -4.55 -0.03
CA LEU A 46 2.49 -5.15 0.30
C LEU A 46 2.23 -5.22 1.82
N HIS A 47 3.24 -5.56 2.61
CA HIS A 47 3.15 -5.67 4.06
C HIS A 47 2.93 -4.32 4.77
N TYR A 48 3.28 -3.21 4.11
CA TYR A 48 3.16 -1.86 4.64
C TYR A 48 1.90 -1.15 4.18
N VAL A 49 1.31 -1.55 3.05
CA VAL A 49 0.11 -0.93 2.46
C VAL A 49 -0.99 -0.78 3.51
N LEU A 50 -1.40 -1.90 4.12
CA LEU A 50 -2.44 -1.95 5.15
C LEU A 50 -2.17 -0.97 6.30
N ILE A 51 -0.93 -1.00 6.81
CA ILE A 51 -0.52 -0.21 7.97
C ILE A 51 -0.55 1.28 7.65
N LEU A 52 -0.02 1.66 6.48
CA LEU A 52 0.10 3.05 6.07
C LEU A 52 -1.26 3.65 5.70
N GLU A 53 -2.16 2.86 5.13
CA GLU A 53 -3.48 3.32 4.73
C GLU A 53 -4.41 3.58 5.92
N HIS A 54 -4.35 2.71 6.93
CA HIS A 54 -5.26 2.77 8.08
C HIS A 54 -4.61 3.28 9.37
N ASP A 55 -3.35 3.70 9.33
CA ASP A 55 -2.57 4.19 10.49
C ASP A 55 -2.60 3.18 11.66
N TRP A 56 -2.28 1.92 11.35
CA TRP A 56 -2.34 0.74 12.23
C TRP A 56 -3.67 0.54 13.02
N CYS A 57 -4.74 1.25 12.68
CA CYS A 57 -5.96 1.19 13.48
C CYS A 57 -6.73 -0.12 13.21
N LEU A 58 -6.72 -1.06 14.17
CA LEU A 58 -7.35 -2.37 14.05
C LEU A 58 -8.84 -2.30 13.67
N ALA A 59 -9.56 -1.32 14.21
CA ALA A 59 -10.98 -1.13 13.89
C ALA A 59 -11.19 -0.66 12.44
N LYS A 60 -10.33 0.25 11.93
CA LYS A 60 -10.37 0.67 10.53
C LYS A 60 -9.97 -0.45 9.57
N LEU A 61 -9.09 -1.34 10.03
CA LEU A 61 -8.68 -2.54 9.30
C LEU A 61 -9.73 -3.66 9.33
N GLY A 62 -10.84 -3.49 10.06
CA GLY A 62 -11.84 -4.55 10.23
C GLY A 62 -11.34 -5.77 11.00
N LEU A 63 -10.19 -5.65 11.67
CA LEU A 63 -9.58 -6.71 12.47
C LEU A 63 -10.10 -6.74 13.90
N THR A 64 -10.83 -5.70 14.34
CA THR A 64 -11.55 -5.70 15.61
C THR A 64 -12.85 -4.88 15.52
N THR A 65 -13.65 -4.90 16.58
CA THR A 65 -14.81 -4.04 16.78
C THR A 65 -14.46 -2.79 17.60
N PRO A 66 -15.24 -1.70 17.50
CA PRO A 66 -15.08 -0.52 18.36
C PRO A 66 -15.18 -0.81 19.86
N GLU A 67 -15.89 -1.87 20.23
CA GLU A 67 -16.07 -2.30 21.62
C GLU A 67 -14.86 -3.04 22.21
N ASP A 68 -13.93 -3.52 21.37
CA ASP A 68 -12.73 -4.25 21.78
C ASP A 68 -11.46 -3.82 21.01
N PRO A 69 -11.05 -2.54 21.10
CA PRO A 69 -10.04 -1.96 20.22
C PRO A 69 -8.63 -2.57 20.36
N ASP A 70 -8.36 -3.27 21.46
CA ASP A 70 -7.04 -3.79 21.82
C ASP A 70 -6.81 -5.24 21.38
N HIS A 71 -7.85 -5.96 20.95
CA HIS A 71 -7.75 -7.37 20.56
C HIS A 71 -8.22 -7.57 19.12
N ALA A 72 -7.30 -7.99 18.25
CA ALA A 72 -7.66 -8.39 16.89
C ALA A 72 -8.33 -9.78 16.90
N TYR A 73 -9.38 -9.97 16.09
CA TYR A 73 -9.87 -11.28 15.70
C TYR A 73 -8.80 -11.95 14.83
N MET A 74 -8.08 -12.94 15.39
CA MET A 74 -7.20 -13.85 14.64
C MET A 74 -7.93 -15.09 14.18
#